data_AF-W6NAH1-F1
#
_entry.id   AF-W6NAH1-F1
#
_cell.length_a   1.000
_cell.length_b   1.000
_cell.length_c   1.000
_cell.angle_alpha   90.00
_cell.angle_beta   90.00
_cell.angle_gamma   90.00
#
_symmetry.space_group_name_H-M   'P 1'
#
loop_
_entity.id
_entity.type
_entity.pdbx_description
1 polymer ?
#
loop_
_entity_poly.entity_id
_entity_poly.type
_entity_poly.pdbx_seq_one_letter_code
_entity_poly.pdbx_strand_id
1 'polypeptide(L)'
;MYFCYDCRILLPGVFSPHVKLPCDVDIIKHPMEKNGKSSAIHCKIVAPEQTRIFDVPDVYDYGAEDLSNATHRTVLVFPSPSAMSINEFVQTVGLIKRFVVLDCTWFQVNMMQKIPQIQSLPCVSLTNYRTAFWRPQHNVDDHGLATIEAIYYAEREYQEQLTGRPYAGEFDDLLYWFFHTRQYVDKRQEEYRKRKAEQAGTA
;
A
#
# COMPACT_ATOMS: atom_id res chain seq x y z
N MET A 1 -17.45 13.21 -2.56
CA MET A 1 -15.99 13.01 -2.72
C MET A 1 -15.36 13.30 -1.38
N TYR A 2 -14.40 12.50 -0.91
CA TYR A 2 -13.84 12.63 0.45
C TYR A 2 -12.45 13.28 0.47
N PHE A 3 -11.67 13.04 -0.59
CA PHE A 3 -10.32 13.55 -0.78
C PHE A 3 -10.14 13.95 -2.24
N CYS A 4 -9.23 14.90 -2.48
CA CYS A 4 -8.79 15.25 -3.83
C CYS A 4 -7.69 14.27 -4.25
N TYR A 5 -7.91 13.55 -5.35
CA TYR A 5 -6.96 12.54 -5.81
C TYR A 5 -5.69 13.13 -6.45
N ASP A 6 -5.80 14.31 -7.03
CA ASP A 6 -4.69 14.99 -7.70
C ASP A 6 -3.82 15.72 -6.67
N CYS A 7 -4.46 16.48 -5.77
CA CYS A 7 -3.77 17.18 -4.69
C CYS A 7 -3.33 16.25 -3.55
N ARG A 8 -3.94 15.06 -3.43
CA ARG A 8 -3.68 14.05 -2.37
C ARG A 8 -3.93 14.58 -0.95
N ILE A 9 -5.00 15.36 -0.82
CA ILE A 9 -5.42 15.97 0.45
C ILE A 9 -6.86 15.62 0.77
N LEU A 10 -7.16 15.58 2.07
CA LEU A 10 -8.52 15.45 2.59
C LEU A 10 -9.31 16.72 2.28
N LEU A 11 -10.58 16.57 1.88
CA LEU A 11 -11.43 17.75 1.65
C LEU A 11 -11.84 18.40 2.98
N PRO A 12 -12.02 19.74 3.02
CA PRO A 12 -12.44 20.44 4.23
C PRO A 12 -13.72 19.86 4.84
N GLY A 13 -13.71 19.65 6.16
CA GLY A 13 -14.86 19.14 6.92
C GLY A 13 -15.10 17.63 6.82
N VAL A 14 -14.28 16.88 6.07
CA VAL A 14 -14.33 15.42 6.05
C VAL A 14 -13.53 14.86 7.22
N PHE A 15 -14.11 13.93 7.98
CA PHE A 15 -13.39 13.20 9.02
C PHE A 15 -12.43 12.16 8.38
N SER A 16 -11.22 12.08 8.91
CA SER A 16 -10.28 10.97 8.67
C SER A 16 -9.57 10.67 9.97
N PRO A 17 -9.29 9.39 10.30
CA PRO A 17 -8.34 9.11 11.36
C PRO A 17 -6.95 9.62 10.98
N HIS A 18 -6.12 9.82 12.00
CA HIS A 18 -4.71 10.11 11.87
C HIS A 18 -3.91 9.05 12.60
N VAL A 19 -3.01 8.36 11.89
CA VAL A 19 -2.19 7.29 12.46
C VAL A 19 -0.71 7.66 12.39
N LYS A 20 0.06 7.15 13.36
CA LYS A 20 1.52 7.16 13.34
C LYS A 20 2.00 5.77 12.95
N LEU A 21 2.84 5.71 11.92
CA LEU A 21 3.39 4.46 11.40
C LEU A 21 4.75 4.16 12.06
N PRO A 22 5.11 2.87 12.22
CA PRO A 22 6.44 2.43 12.64
C PRO A 22 7.59 3.02 11.81
N CYS A 23 7.43 3.18 10.50
CA CYS A 23 8.39 3.90 9.66
C CYS A 23 7.71 4.75 8.56
N ASP A 24 8.52 5.39 7.72
CA ASP A 24 8.00 6.21 6.61
C ASP A 24 7.61 5.34 5.41
N VAL A 25 6.70 5.86 4.57
CA VAL A 25 6.22 5.18 3.36
C VAL A 25 6.39 6.09 2.14
N ASP A 26 7.03 5.57 1.11
CA ASP A 26 7.03 6.17 -0.22
C ASP A 26 6.27 5.29 -1.20
N ILE A 27 5.32 5.90 -1.89
CA ILE A 27 4.51 5.24 -2.92
C ILE A 27 4.97 5.74 -4.29
N ILE A 28 5.33 4.82 -5.18
CA ILE A 28 5.65 5.14 -6.57
C ILE A 28 4.47 4.72 -7.43
N LYS A 29 3.78 5.71 -7.98
CA LYS A 29 2.55 5.56 -8.73
C LYS A 29 2.81 5.45 -10.23
N HIS A 30 2.28 4.40 -10.84
CA HIS A 30 2.32 4.23 -12.29
C HIS A 30 1.38 5.22 -13.01
N PRO A 31 1.75 5.80 -14.17
CA PRO A 31 0.97 6.87 -14.81
C PRO A 31 -0.43 6.42 -15.29
N MET A 32 -0.56 5.15 -15.65
CA MET A 32 -1.84 4.56 -16.08
C MET A 32 -2.68 4.01 -14.91
N GLU A 33 -2.18 4.05 -13.68
CA GLU A 33 -2.96 3.60 -12.53
C GLU A 33 -4.05 4.64 -12.24
N LYS A 34 -5.32 4.24 -12.34
CA LYS A 34 -6.44 5.19 -12.24
C LYS A 34 -6.59 5.69 -10.81
N ASN A 35 -6.68 7.00 -10.63
CA ASN A 35 -6.85 7.64 -9.31
C ASN A 35 -8.00 7.05 -8.49
N GLY A 36 -9.20 6.92 -9.08
CA GLY A 36 -10.35 6.33 -8.37
C GLY A 36 -10.24 4.83 -8.09
N LYS A 37 -9.16 4.17 -8.53
CA LYS A 37 -8.88 2.75 -8.30
C LYS A 37 -7.71 2.52 -7.35
N SER A 38 -6.81 3.49 -7.20
CA SER A 38 -5.66 3.41 -6.30
C SER A 38 -6.13 3.44 -4.84
N SER A 39 -5.73 2.42 -4.09
CA SER A 39 -5.92 2.40 -2.63
C SER A 39 -4.74 3.06 -1.89
N ALA A 40 -3.61 3.29 -2.58
CA ALA A 40 -2.39 3.80 -1.97
C ALA A 40 -2.56 5.22 -1.41
N ILE A 41 -3.42 6.03 -2.04
CA ILE A 41 -3.77 7.37 -1.54
C ILE A 41 -4.30 7.35 -0.10
N HIS A 42 -4.94 6.26 0.34
CA HIS A 42 -5.46 6.15 1.71
C HIS A 42 -4.34 6.32 2.74
N CYS A 43 -3.14 5.79 2.48
CA CYS A 43 -1.99 5.97 3.36
C CYS A 43 -1.63 7.46 3.50
N LYS A 44 -1.61 8.19 2.38
CA LYS A 44 -1.34 9.64 2.39
C LYS A 44 -2.39 10.46 3.13
N ILE A 45 -3.65 10.02 3.09
CA ILE A 45 -4.74 10.70 3.79
C ILE A 45 -4.68 10.45 5.31
N VAL A 46 -4.35 9.22 5.74
CA VAL A 46 -4.38 8.82 7.16
C VAL A 46 -3.05 9.09 7.88
N ALA A 47 -1.91 9.00 7.18
CA ALA A 47 -0.57 9.26 7.72
C ALA A 47 0.19 10.31 6.87
N PRO A 48 -0.31 11.55 6.77
CA PRO A 48 0.19 12.53 5.81
C PRO A 48 1.64 12.95 6.01
N GLU A 49 2.15 12.97 7.24
CA GLU A 49 3.52 13.37 7.56
C GLU A 49 4.55 12.28 7.23
N GLN A 50 4.13 11.01 7.23
CA GLN A 50 5.01 9.85 7.02
C GLN A 50 4.86 9.25 5.62
N THR A 51 3.99 9.81 4.77
CA THR A 51 3.73 9.28 3.43
C THR A 51 4.11 10.27 2.34
N ARG A 52 4.91 9.85 1.35
CA ARG A 52 5.08 10.58 0.08
C ARG A 52 4.54 9.74 -1.08
N ILE A 53 4.07 10.42 -2.11
CA ILE A 53 3.65 9.78 -3.35
C ILE A 53 4.42 10.44 -4.50
N PHE A 54 5.04 9.63 -5.34
CA PHE A 54 5.78 10.02 -6.53
C PHE A 54 5.07 9.48 -7.77
N ASP A 55 4.93 10.30 -8.80
CA ASP A 55 4.42 9.85 -10.09
C ASP A 55 5.60 9.55 -11.01
N VAL A 56 5.57 8.43 -11.71
CA VAL A 56 6.59 8.14 -12.74
C VAL A 56 6.46 9.16 -13.88
N PRO A 57 7.57 9.74 -14.39
CA PRO A 57 8.98 9.39 -14.12
C PRO A 57 9.65 10.13 -12.95
N ASP A 58 8.96 11.04 -12.28
CA ASP A 58 9.48 11.89 -11.21
C ASP A 58 9.58 11.16 -9.86
N VAL A 59 10.49 10.18 -9.81
CA VAL A 59 10.76 9.34 -8.64
C VAL A 59 11.95 9.87 -7.84
N TYR A 60 11.84 9.86 -6.51
CA TYR A 60 12.92 10.23 -5.60
C TYR A 60 14.16 9.35 -5.82
N ASP A 61 15.34 9.96 -5.86
CA ASP A 61 16.62 9.27 -5.99
C ASP A 61 17.14 8.80 -4.62
N TYR A 62 17.09 7.49 -4.39
CA TYR A 62 17.52 6.89 -3.13
C TYR A 62 19.04 6.61 -3.08
N GLY A 63 19.78 6.79 -4.18
CA GLY A 63 21.20 6.43 -4.26
C GLY A 63 22.12 7.24 -3.33
N ALA A 64 21.69 8.42 -2.90
CA ALA A 64 22.46 9.29 -2.00
C ALA A 64 22.16 9.07 -0.50
N GLU A 65 21.02 8.46 -0.14
CA GLU A 65 20.64 8.28 1.27
C GLU A 65 21.44 7.16 1.97
N ASP A 66 21.92 6.16 1.21
CA ASP A 66 22.62 4.97 1.71
C ASP A 66 23.98 5.24 2.37
N LEU A 67 24.54 6.45 2.22
CA LEU A 67 25.91 6.76 2.67
C LEU A 67 25.99 7.32 4.11
N SER A 68 24.88 7.77 4.70
CA SER A 68 24.91 8.57 5.93
C SER A 68 24.47 7.84 7.21
N ASN A 69 23.69 6.75 7.11
CA ASN A 69 23.19 6.04 8.28
C ASN A 69 23.10 4.52 8.03
N ALA A 70 24.20 3.81 8.29
CA ALA A 70 24.31 2.37 8.03
C ALA A 70 23.27 1.50 8.79
N THR A 71 22.61 2.05 9.82
CA THR A 71 21.67 1.32 10.69
C THR A 71 20.21 1.38 10.25
N HIS A 72 19.85 2.35 9.40
CA HIS A 72 18.46 2.63 9.00
C HIS A 72 18.35 2.64 7.48
N ARG A 73 17.68 1.63 6.92
CA ARG A 73 17.62 1.38 5.48
C ARG A 73 16.27 1.73 4.87
N THR A 74 16.30 2.17 3.62
CA THR A 74 15.12 2.25 2.76
C THR A 74 15.02 0.95 1.99
N VAL A 75 13.83 0.33 1.98
CA VAL A 75 13.63 -1.00 1.38
C VAL A 75 12.43 -1.01 0.45
N LEU A 76 12.48 -1.82 -0.60
CA LEU A 76 11.36 -2.04 -1.52
C LEU A 76 10.50 -3.20 -1.02
N VAL A 77 9.20 -2.98 -0.84
CA VAL A 77 8.24 -4.05 -0.52
C VAL A 77 7.81 -4.71 -1.83
N PHE A 78 8.44 -5.82 -2.17
CA PHE A 78 8.14 -6.54 -3.40
C PHE A 78 8.58 -8.01 -3.31
N PRO A 79 7.71 -8.97 -3.68
CA PRO A 79 8.08 -10.39 -3.71
C PRO A 79 8.98 -10.68 -4.92
N SER A 80 10.29 -10.55 -4.73
CA SER A 80 11.30 -10.98 -5.70
C SER A 80 12.02 -12.25 -5.23
N PRO A 81 12.68 -13.02 -6.13
CA PRO A 81 13.46 -14.19 -5.75
C PRO A 81 14.61 -13.89 -4.77
N SER A 82 15.05 -12.64 -4.69
CA SER A 82 16.09 -12.17 -3.76
C SER A 82 15.53 -11.41 -2.56
N ALA A 83 14.20 -11.37 -2.38
CA ALA A 83 13.58 -10.68 -1.26
C ALA A 83 13.73 -11.49 0.03
N MET A 84 14.11 -10.80 1.10
CA MET A 84 14.15 -11.38 2.45
C MET A 84 12.84 -11.10 3.18
N SER A 85 12.53 -11.85 4.24
CA SER A 85 11.43 -11.45 5.13
C SER A 85 11.79 -10.17 5.90
N ILE A 86 10.80 -9.41 6.36
CA ILE A 86 11.05 -8.22 7.20
C ILE A 86 11.83 -8.60 8.48
N ASN A 87 11.49 -9.74 9.10
CA ASN A 87 12.22 -10.28 10.25
C ASN A 87 13.70 -10.53 9.93
N GLU A 88 13.98 -11.30 8.87
CA GLU A 88 15.35 -11.58 8.44
C GLU A 88 16.14 -10.31 8.12
N PHE A 89 15.51 -9.34 7.45
CA PHE A 89 16.13 -8.05 7.15
C PHE A 89 16.54 -7.29 8.43
N VAL A 90 15.63 -7.20 9.41
CA VAL A 90 15.90 -6.51 10.67
C VAL A 90 17.02 -7.19 11.47
N GLN A 91 17.06 -8.53 11.46
CA GLN A 91 18.07 -9.29 12.18
C GLN A 91 19.46 -9.26 11.55
N THR A 92 19.56 -9.16 10.22
CA THR A 92 20.82 -9.34 9.49
C THR A 92 21.37 -8.08 8.84
N VAL A 93 20.52 -7.11 8.47
CA VAL A 93 20.90 -5.89 7.75
C VAL A 93 20.75 -4.65 8.62
N GLY A 94 19.60 -4.47 9.26
CA GLY A 94 19.34 -3.32 10.13
C GLY A 94 17.89 -2.86 10.15
N LEU A 95 17.65 -1.76 10.86
CA LEU A 95 16.31 -1.18 10.99
C LEU A 95 15.84 -0.58 9.67
N ILE A 96 14.52 -0.53 9.49
CA ILE A 96 13.89 0.01 8.30
C ILE A 96 13.45 1.44 8.61
N LYS A 97 14.08 2.40 7.92
CA LYS A 97 13.67 3.81 7.94
C LYS A 97 12.38 4.00 7.15
N ARG A 98 12.24 3.23 6.07
CA ARG A 98 11.27 3.52 5.02
C ARG A 98 10.92 2.32 4.15
N PHE A 99 9.63 2.13 3.94
CA PHE A 99 9.09 1.25 2.92
C PHE A 99 8.83 2.01 1.61
N VAL A 100 9.30 1.46 0.50
CA VAL A 100 8.94 1.88 -0.85
C VAL A 100 7.95 0.86 -1.42
N VAL A 101 6.81 1.32 -1.95
CA VAL A 101 5.75 0.46 -2.49
C VAL A 101 5.35 0.94 -3.88
N LEU A 102 5.07 0.01 -4.79
CA LEU A 102 4.68 0.29 -6.18
C LEU A 102 3.15 0.27 -6.31
N ASP A 103 2.54 1.42 -6.61
CA ASP A 103 1.11 1.52 -6.89
C ASP A 103 0.83 1.36 -8.39
N CYS A 104 0.64 0.11 -8.80
CA CYS A 104 0.39 -0.28 -10.18
C CYS A 104 -0.37 -1.61 -10.24
N THR A 105 -0.85 -1.97 -11.44
CA THR A 105 -1.38 -3.32 -11.66
C THR A 105 -0.25 -4.36 -11.75
N TRP A 106 -0.56 -5.63 -11.46
CA TRP A 106 0.39 -6.74 -11.63
C TRP A 106 0.98 -6.85 -13.04
N PHE A 107 0.22 -6.46 -14.08
CA PHE A 107 0.74 -6.40 -15.45
C PHE A 107 1.81 -5.33 -15.66
N GLN A 108 1.78 -4.25 -14.87
CA GLN A 108 2.69 -3.10 -14.97
C GLN A 108 3.93 -3.23 -14.08
N VAL A 109 3.91 -4.12 -13.08
CA VAL A 109 4.94 -4.16 -12.03
C VAL A 109 6.34 -4.47 -12.56
N ASN A 110 6.46 -5.28 -13.61
CA ASN A 110 7.74 -5.60 -14.25
C ASN A 110 8.40 -4.39 -14.90
N MET A 111 7.62 -3.40 -15.35
CA MET A 111 8.15 -2.13 -15.84
C MET A 111 8.58 -1.25 -14.67
N MET A 112 7.76 -1.20 -13.61
CA MET A 112 8.04 -0.38 -12.43
C MET A 112 9.35 -0.79 -11.74
N GLN A 113 9.65 -2.09 -11.65
CA GLN A 113 10.92 -2.58 -11.10
C GLN A 113 12.17 -2.11 -11.86
N LYS A 114 12.02 -1.66 -13.12
CA LYS A 114 13.14 -1.18 -13.93
C LYS A 114 13.47 0.30 -13.70
N ILE A 115 12.72 1.01 -12.86
CA ILE A 115 12.96 2.42 -12.51
C ILE A 115 14.36 2.54 -11.89
N PRO A 116 15.30 3.30 -12.49
CA PRO A 116 16.69 3.36 -12.05
C PRO A 116 16.85 3.72 -10.57
N GLN A 117 16.04 4.66 -10.08
CA GLN A 117 16.12 5.19 -8.72
C GLN A 117 15.88 4.15 -7.62
N ILE A 118 15.23 3.02 -7.93
CA ILE A 118 14.93 1.97 -6.95
C ILE A 118 15.70 0.67 -7.17
N GLN A 119 16.53 0.58 -8.22
CA GLN A 119 17.20 -0.68 -8.58
C GLN A 119 18.21 -1.15 -7.53
N SER A 120 18.80 -0.23 -6.77
CA SER A 120 19.75 -0.56 -5.70
C SER A 120 19.08 -0.89 -4.37
N LEU A 121 17.77 -0.69 -4.25
CA LEU A 121 17.08 -0.91 -2.98
C LEU A 121 17.01 -2.41 -2.66
N PRO A 122 17.34 -2.81 -1.42
CA PRO A 122 17.08 -4.18 -0.99
C PRO A 122 15.57 -4.44 -1.00
N CYS A 123 15.19 -5.67 -1.36
CA CYS A 123 13.81 -6.09 -1.39
C CYS A 123 13.43 -6.85 -0.12
N VAL A 124 12.27 -6.53 0.43
CA VAL A 124 11.62 -7.33 1.46
C VAL A 124 10.30 -7.88 0.94
N SER A 125 9.96 -9.08 1.39
CA SER A 125 8.70 -9.75 1.12
C SER A 125 7.89 -9.90 2.40
N LEU A 126 6.58 -9.86 2.24
CA LEU A 126 5.62 -10.05 3.32
C LEU A 126 5.33 -11.53 3.51
N THR A 127 4.88 -11.88 4.71
CA THR A 127 4.23 -13.17 4.94
C THR A 127 2.98 -13.29 4.07
N ASN A 128 2.51 -14.52 3.85
CA ASN A 128 1.33 -14.73 3.02
C ASN A 128 0.04 -14.28 3.72
N TYR A 129 -0.65 -13.30 3.14
CA TYR A 129 -1.91 -12.74 3.67
C TYR A 129 -3.04 -12.93 2.68
N ARG A 130 -4.26 -13.04 3.20
CA ARG A 130 -5.47 -13.02 2.37
C ARG A 130 -5.98 -11.60 2.24
N THR A 131 -6.22 -11.17 1.00
CA THR A 131 -6.73 -9.85 0.70
C THR A 131 -8.21 -9.72 1.05
N ALA A 132 -8.57 -8.56 1.60
CA ALA A 132 -9.93 -8.07 1.73
C ALA A 132 -10.37 -7.23 0.50
N PHE A 133 -9.57 -7.19 -0.56
CA PHE A 133 -9.83 -6.39 -1.76
C PHE A 133 -11.00 -6.94 -2.57
N TRP A 134 -11.93 -6.04 -2.91
CA TRP A 134 -13.20 -6.38 -3.58
C TRP A 134 -13.12 -6.36 -5.11
N ARG A 135 -11.94 -6.09 -5.67
CA ARG A 135 -11.66 -6.08 -7.11
C ARG A 135 -10.61 -7.14 -7.43
N PRO A 136 -10.99 -8.43 -7.47
CA PRO A 136 -10.04 -9.49 -7.81
C PRO A 136 -9.36 -9.18 -9.14
N GLN A 137 -8.05 -9.37 -9.18
CA GLN A 137 -7.26 -9.18 -10.39
C GLN A 137 -7.25 -10.48 -11.20
N HIS A 138 -7.27 -10.37 -12.52
CA HIS A 138 -7.26 -11.54 -13.39
C HIS A 138 -5.97 -12.35 -13.19
N ASN A 139 -6.10 -13.67 -12.96
CA ASN A 139 -4.99 -14.59 -12.67
C ASN A 139 -4.18 -14.28 -11.40
N VAL A 140 -4.76 -13.57 -10.44
CA VAL A 140 -4.19 -13.41 -9.09
C VAL A 140 -5.16 -14.04 -8.12
N ASP A 141 -4.66 -14.90 -7.25
CA ASP A 141 -5.45 -15.54 -6.20
C ASP A 141 -5.81 -14.54 -5.08
N ASP A 142 -6.39 -15.03 -3.99
CA ASP A 142 -6.76 -14.22 -2.84
C ASP A 142 -5.56 -13.74 -2.00
N HIS A 143 -4.32 -13.90 -2.50
CA HIS A 143 -3.11 -13.34 -1.90
C HIS A 143 -2.64 -12.04 -2.58
N GLY A 144 -3.31 -11.63 -3.66
CA GLY A 144 -3.07 -10.35 -4.35
C GLY A 144 -3.53 -9.13 -3.55
N LEU A 145 -2.73 -8.71 -2.57
CA LEU A 145 -2.99 -7.54 -1.73
C LEU A 145 -3.21 -6.26 -2.54
N ALA A 146 -4.14 -5.42 -2.09
CA ALA A 146 -4.20 -4.04 -2.51
C ALA A 146 -2.98 -3.26 -1.98
N THR A 147 -2.58 -2.17 -2.64
CA THR A 147 -1.43 -1.36 -2.23
C THR A 147 -1.49 -0.94 -0.76
N ILE A 148 -2.66 -0.51 -0.26
CA ILE A 148 -2.81 -0.13 1.15
C ILE A 148 -2.69 -1.31 2.11
N GLU A 149 -3.11 -2.51 1.71
CA GLU A 149 -2.96 -3.71 2.54
C GLU A 149 -1.49 -4.12 2.60
N ALA A 150 -0.75 -4.03 1.48
CA ALA A 150 0.68 -4.28 1.46
C ALA A 150 1.43 -3.31 2.40
N ILE A 151 1.06 -2.02 2.40
CA ILE A 151 1.61 -1.04 3.35
C ILE A 151 1.25 -1.44 4.79
N TYR A 152 -0.02 -1.72 5.08
CA TYR A 152 -0.48 -2.09 6.41
C TYR A 152 0.25 -3.31 6.96
N TYR A 153 0.39 -4.38 6.17
CA TYR A 153 1.07 -5.59 6.61
C TYR A 153 2.58 -5.41 6.75
N ALA A 154 3.22 -4.59 5.90
CA ALA A 154 4.63 -4.24 6.04
C ALA A 154 4.91 -3.52 7.37
N GLU A 155 4.13 -2.49 7.68
CA GLU A 155 4.20 -1.76 8.94
C GLU A 155 3.92 -2.68 10.13
N ARG A 156 2.92 -3.58 10.00
CA ARG A 156 2.55 -4.52 11.05
C ARG A 156 3.67 -5.48 11.40
N GLU A 157 4.23 -6.16 10.39
CA GLU A 157 5.36 -7.06 10.59
C GLU A 157 6.55 -6.31 11.20
N TYR A 158 6.81 -5.09 10.74
CA TYR A 158 7.91 -4.29 11.26
C TYR A 158 7.69 -3.84 12.73
N GLN A 159 6.48 -3.45 13.10
CA GLN A 159 6.12 -3.13 14.49
C GLN A 159 6.37 -4.31 15.42
N GLU A 160 6.01 -5.53 15.00
CA GLU A 160 6.26 -6.73 15.79
C GLU A 160 7.76 -6.98 15.98
N GLN A 161 8.58 -6.70 14.95
CA GLN A 161 10.04 -6.78 15.08
C GLN A 161 10.61 -5.71 16.01
N LEU A 162 10.10 -4.48 15.94
CA LEU A 162 10.56 -3.38 16.79
C LEU A 162 10.21 -3.58 18.26
N THR A 163 9.02 -4.11 18.51
CA THR A 163 8.47 -4.20 19.87
C THR A 163 8.69 -5.56 20.54
N GLY A 164 9.01 -6.60 19.76
CA GLY A 164 9.15 -7.97 20.25
C GLY A 164 7.86 -8.57 20.79
N ARG A 165 6.70 -7.97 20.49
CA ARG A 165 5.38 -8.43 20.94
C ARG A 165 4.40 -8.53 19.77
N PRO A 166 3.34 -9.34 19.90
CA PRO A 166 2.28 -9.40 18.91
C PRO A 166 1.63 -8.03 18.69
N TYR A 167 1.27 -7.76 17.43
CA TYR A 167 0.53 -6.57 17.04
C TYR A 167 -0.85 -6.54 17.70
N ALA A 168 -1.27 -5.36 18.18
CA ALA A 168 -2.48 -5.18 18.97
C ALA A 168 -3.46 -4.15 18.39
N GLY A 169 -3.31 -3.80 17.11
CA GLY A 169 -4.20 -2.87 16.42
C GLY A 169 -3.77 -1.40 16.48
N GLU A 170 -2.48 -1.14 16.75
CA GLU A 170 -1.93 0.21 16.97
C GLU A 170 -2.23 1.21 15.84
N PHE A 171 -2.42 0.73 14.61
CA PHE A 171 -2.71 1.56 13.45
C PHE A 171 -3.71 0.90 12.49
N ASP A 172 -4.67 0.12 13.00
CA ASP A 172 -5.72 -0.50 12.16
C ASP A 172 -6.55 0.53 11.39
N ASP A 173 -6.66 1.74 11.93
CA ASP A 173 -7.30 2.88 11.27
C ASP A 173 -6.62 3.30 9.94
N LEU A 174 -5.42 2.81 9.64
CA LEU A 174 -4.80 2.92 8.31
C LEU A 174 -5.70 2.35 7.21
N LEU A 175 -6.50 1.31 7.53
CA LEU A 175 -7.44 0.67 6.62
C LEU A 175 -8.83 1.31 6.62
N TYR A 176 -9.05 2.42 7.34
CA TYR A 176 -10.36 3.08 7.45
C TYR A 176 -11.00 3.36 6.08
N TRP A 177 -10.28 4.08 5.21
CA TRP A 177 -10.81 4.43 3.87
C TRP A 177 -10.94 3.22 2.95
N PHE A 178 -10.13 2.18 3.17
CA PHE A 178 -10.23 0.93 2.42
C PHE A 178 -11.54 0.22 2.72
N PHE A 179 -11.85 -0.02 4.00
CA PHE A 179 -13.09 -0.66 4.41
C PHE A 179 -14.32 0.21 4.18
N HIS A 180 -14.20 1.53 4.38
CA HIS A 180 -15.28 2.46 4.05
C HIS A 180 -15.63 2.41 2.54
N THR A 181 -14.62 2.37 1.67
CA THR A 181 -14.84 2.22 0.22
C THR A 181 -15.43 0.86 -0.11
N ARG A 182 -14.93 -0.22 0.50
CA ARG A 182 -15.47 -1.58 0.32
C ARG A 182 -16.95 -1.66 0.67
N GLN A 183 -17.34 -1.17 1.84
CA GLN A 183 -18.74 -1.15 2.29
C GLN A 183 -19.64 -0.41 1.29
N TYR A 184 -19.18 0.72 0.75
CA TYR A 184 -19.92 1.45 -0.28
C TYR A 184 -20.09 0.63 -1.57
N VAL A 185 -19.03 -0.06 -2.01
CA VAL A 185 -19.07 -0.89 -3.22
C VAL A 185 -19.99 -2.10 -3.04
N ASP A 186 -19.92 -2.77 -1.89
CA ASP A 186 -20.73 -3.95 -1.59
C ASP A 186 -22.23 -3.61 -1.65
N LYS A 187 -22.63 -2.47 -1.05
CA LYS A 187 -24.02 -1.96 -1.13
C LYS A 187 -24.47 -1.74 -2.58
N ARG A 188 -23.63 -1.11 -3.41
CA ARG A 188 -23.96 -0.86 -4.83
C ARG A 188 -24.06 -2.14 -5.64
N GLN A 189 -23.21 -3.12 -5.38
CA GLN A 189 -23.28 -4.42 -6.05
C GLN A 189 -24.55 -5.19 -5.66
N GLU A 190 -24.97 -5.10 -4.39
CA GLU A 190 -26.23 -5.67 -3.94
C GLU A 190 -27.43 -5.03 -4.66
N GLU A 191 -27.49 -3.69 -4.71
CA GLU A 191 -28.53 -2.96 -5.44
C GLU A 191 -28.58 -3.34 -6.92
N TYR A 192 -27.41 -3.45 -7.57
CA TYR A 192 -27.32 -3.87 -8.96
C TYR A 192 -27.85 -5.29 -9.18
N ARG A 193 -27.49 -6.24 -8.29
CA ARG A 193 -27.98 -7.62 -8.35
C ARG A 193 -29.50 -7.70 -8.19
N LYS A 194 -30.07 -6.92 -7.25
CA LYS A 194 -31.53 -6.83 -7.05
C LYS A 194 -32.25 -6.36 -8.31
N ARG A 195 -31.81 -5.24 -8.90
CA ARG A 195 -32.39 -4.70 -10.15
C ARG A 195 -32.32 -5.69 -11.31
N LYS A 196 -31.19 -6.40 -11.45
CA LYS A 196 -31.00 -7.40 -12.51
C LYS A 196 -31.93 -8.61 -12.31
N ALA A 197 -32.13 -9.05 -11.07
CA ALA A 197 -33.05 -10.14 -10.75
C ALA A 197 -34.51 -9.75 -11.00
N GLU A 198 -34.91 -8.53 -10.63
CA GLU A 198 -36.26 -7.99 -10.91
C GLU A 198 -36.54 -7.95 -12.41
N GLN A 199 -35.59 -7.45 -13.22
CA GLN A 199 -35.71 -7.40 -14.68
C GLN A 199 -35.80 -8.80 -15.32
N ALA A 200 -35.10 -9.78 -14.76
CA ALA A 200 -35.11 -11.16 -15.24
C ALA A 200 -36.38 -11.94 -14.83
N GLY A 201 -37.08 -11.51 -13.77
CA GLY A 201 -38.35 -12.10 -13.34
C GLY A 201 -39.59 -11.52 -14.01
N THR A 202 -39.45 -10.39 -14.71
CA THR A 202 -40.51 -9.75 -15.52
C THR A 202 -40.46 -10.11 -17.02
N ALA A 203 -39.54 -10.99 -17.43
CA ALA A 203 -39.40 -11.50 -18.80
C ALA A 203 -39.80 -12.98 -18.85
#